data_AF-A0A059AK02-F1
#
_entry.id   AF-A0A059AK02-F1
#
_cell.length_a   1.000
_cell.length_b   1.000
_cell.length_c   1.000
_cell.angle_alpha   90.00
_cell.angle_beta   90.00
_cell.angle_gamma   90.00
#
_symmetry.space_group_name_H-M   'P 1'
#
loop_
_entity.id
_entity.type
_entity.pdbx_description
1 polymer ?
#
loop_
_entity_poly.entity_id
_entity_poly.type
_entity_poly.pdbx_seq_one_letter_code
_entity_poly.pdbx_strand_id
1 'polypeptide(L)'
;PLLLVGYGFGASFVALFAQLGGGIYTKAADVGADLVGKVEQGIPEDDPRNPAVIADLVGDNVGDCAARGADLFESIAAEIISAMILGGTMAQRCKIEDPSGFILFPLVVHSFDLVVSSVGILSIRGTRESGLKASIEDPMAILQKGYSVSIVLAVLAFAASTRWMLYTEQAPSAWLNFALCGLVGIMTAYVFVWITKYYTDYKHEPVRTLALSSTTGHGTNIIAGVSLGLESTALPVLVISVSIVSAFWLGQSCGLLDEAGNPTGGLFGTAVATMGMLSTAGYILTMDMFGPIADNAGGIVEMSQQPESVREITDLLDAVGNTTKATTKGFAIGSAALASFLLFSAYMDEVSSFARESFKEVDIAIPEVFVGGLLGSMLIFLFSAWACSAVGRTAQEVVAEVRRQFIERPGIMDYTEKPDYGRCVAIVASASLKEMIKPGALAIVSPIAIGGS
;
A
#
# COMPACT_ATOMS: atom_id res chain seq x y z
N PRO A 1 15.91 -1.03 -21.11
CA PRO A 1 14.92 -1.28 -20.02
C PRO A 1 14.71 -2.76 -19.70
N LEU A 2 14.72 -3.63 -20.71
CA LEU A 2 14.56 -5.09 -20.58
C LEU A 2 15.37 -5.77 -19.45
N LEU A 3 16.66 -5.45 -19.31
CA LEU A 3 17.49 -5.99 -18.21
C LEU A 3 17.04 -5.52 -16.81
N LEU A 4 16.28 -4.42 -16.72
CA LEU A 4 15.73 -3.90 -15.47
C LEU A 4 14.47 -4.65 -15.04
N VAL A 5 13.84 -5.48 -15.88
CA VAL A 5 12.66 -6.28 -15.47
C VAL A 5 13.01 -7.19 -14.29
N GLY A 6 14.23 -7.72 -14.24
CA GLY A 6 14.72 -8.50 -13.09
C GLY A 6 14.81 -7.68 -11.78
N TYR A 7 14.98 -6.36 -11.86
CA TYR A 7 14.93 -5.48 -10.69
C TYR A 7 13.51 -5.40 -10.12
N GLY A 8 12.50 -5.20 -10.99
CA GLY A 8 11.09 -5.22 -10.59
C GLY A 8 10.70 -6.55 -9.96
N PHE A 9 11.02 -7.67 -10.62
CA PHE A 9 10.78 -9.00 -10.06
C PHE A 9 11.46 -9.21 -8.70
N GLY A 10 12.72 -8.81 -8.56
CA GLY A 10 13.45 -8.92 -7.29
C GLY A 10 12.82 -8.09 -6.17
N ALA A 11 12.35 -6.87 -6.49
CA ALA A 11 11.62 -6.03 -5.56
C ALA A 11 10.31 -6.70 -5.09
N SER A 12 9.50 -7.21 -6.03
CA SER A 12 8.22 -7.88 -5.68
C SER A 12 8.42 -9.18 -4.93
N PHE A 13 9.46 -9.94 -5.27
CA PHE A 13 9.81 -11.17 -4.57
C PHE A 13 10.13 -10.90 -3.10
N VAL A 14 10.98 -9.92 -2.81
CA VAL A 14 11.35 -9.57 -1.43
C VAL A 14 10.16 -8.94 -0.70
N ALA A 15 9.41 -8.05 -1.34
CA ALA A 15 8.24 -7.40 -0.76
C ALA A 15 7.16 -8.42 -0.35
N LEU A 16 6.89 -9.43 -1.18
CA LEU A 16 5.94 -10.51 -0.88
C LEU A 16 6.28 -11.22 0.43
N PHE A 17 7.53 -11.65 0.61
CA PHE A 17 7.94 -12.35 1.83
C PHE A 17 8.05 -11.41 3.03
N ALA A 18 8.48 -10.16 2.84
CA ALA A 18 8.50 -9.17 3.91
C ALA A 18 7.08 -8.90 4.45
N GLN A 19 6.09 -8.74 3.56
CA GLN A 19 4.69 -8.51 3.94
C GLN A 19 4.05 -9.73 4.58
N LEU A 20 4.26 -10.93 4.03
CA LEU A 20 3.74 -12.17 4.62
C LEU A 20 4.38 -12.46 5.98
N GLY A 21 5.71 -12.46 6.05
CA GLY A 21 6.45 -12.75 7.28
C GLY A 21 6.19 -11.70 8.35
N GLY A 22 6.32 -10.42 8.00
CA GLY A 22 6.05 -9.31 8.91
C GLY A 22 4.58 -9.26 9.34
N GLY A 23 3.64 -9.48 8.42
CA GLY A 23 2.20 -9.53 8.69
C GLY A 23 1.80 -10.68 9.62
N ILE A 24 2.35 -11.89 9.42
CA ILE A 24 2.13 -13.03 10.32
C ILE A 24 2.71 -12.73 11.71
N TYR A 25 3.89 -12.13 11.77
CA TYR A 25 4.54 -11.77 13.03
C TYR A 25 3.68 -10.77 13.84
N THR A 26 3.37 -9.60 13.26
CA THR A 26 2.63 -8.54 13.97
C THR A 26 1.24 -9.01 14.36
N LYS A 27 0.44 -9.53 13.41
CA LYS A 27 -0.96 -9.85 13.70
C LYS A 27 -1.12 -11.05 14.64
N ALA A 28 -0.17 -11.97 14.68
CA ALA A 28 -0.21 -13.05 15.66
C ALA A 28 0.15 -12.59 17.07
N ALA A 29 1.10 -11.65 17.19
CA ALA A 29 1.48 -11.05 18.47
C ALA A 29 0.33 -10.20 19.03
N ASP A 30 -0.18 -9.27 18.23
CA ASP A 30 -1.34 -8.39 18.47
C ASP A 30 -2.55 -9.19 18.99
N VAL A 31 -3.06 -10.14 18.19
CA VAL A 31 -4.21 -10.98 18.59
C VAL A 31 -3.93 -11.78 19.87
N GLY A 32 -2.71 -12.27 20.05
CA GLY A 32 -2.33 -13.03 21.23
C GLY A 32 -2.25 -12.19 22.50
N ALA A 33 -1.70 -10.97 22.38
CA ALA A 33 -1.61 -10.00 23.47
C ALA A 33 -3.00 -9.52 23.88
N ASP A 34 -3.80 -9.08 22.92
CA ASP A 34 -5.12 -8.46 23.17
C ASP A 34 -6.15 -9.45 23.69
N LEU A 35 -6.21 -10.66 23.13
CA LEU A 35 -7.21 -11.64 23.55
C LEU A 35 -6.98 -12.05 25.02
N VAL A 36 -5.75 -12.38 25.39
CA VAL A 36 -5.50 -12.84 26.76
C VAL A 36 -5.45 -11.66 27.73
N GLY A 37 -4.82 -10.55 27.35
CA GLY A 37 -4.73 -9.35 28.19
C GLY A 37 -6.08 -8.70 28.44
N LYS A 38 -6.69 -8.13 27.39
CA LYS A 38 -7.90 -7.30 27.51
C LYS A 38 -9.14 -8.14 27.77
N VAL A 39 -9.32 -9.25 27.04
CA VAL A 39 -10.58 -10.02 27.09
C VAL A 39 -10.61 -11.03 28.22
N GLU A 40 -9.51 -11.77 28.47
CA GLU A 40 -9.49 -12.83 29.49
C GLU A 40 -9.07 -12.33 30.87
N GLN A 41 -8.04 -11.49 30.96
CA GLN A 41 -7.51 -11.00 32.25
C GLN A 41 -8.02 -9.61 32.64
N GLY A 42 -8.59 -8.84 31.71
CA GLY A 42 -9.08 -7.49 31.97
C GLY A 42 -7.98 -6.49 32.34
N ILE A 43 -6.75 -6.74 31.89
CA ILE A 43 -5.64 -5.79 32.02
C ILE A 43 -5.64 -4.79 30.86
N PRO A 44 -5.08 -3.58 31.04
CA PRO A 44 -4.91 -2.61 29.96
C PRO A 44 -4.21 -3.21 28.72
N GLU A 45 -4.49 -2.60 27.57
CA GLU A 45 -3.72 -2.79 26.35
C GLU A 45 -2.27 -2.36 26.57
N ASP A 46 -1.30 -3.05 25.98
CA ASP A 46 0.14 -2.81 26.17
C ASP A 46 0.68 -2.92 27.61
N ASP A 47 -0.06 -3.55 28.52
CA ASP A 47 0.35 -3.66 29.91
C ASP A 47 1.68 -4.45 30.05
N PRO A 48 2.65 -3.97 30.86
CA PRO A 48 3.96 -4.61 31.03
C PRO A 48 3.89 -5.98 31.73
N ARG A 49 2.72 -6.41 32.22
CA ARG A 49 2.50 -7.78 32.71
C ARG A 49 2.27 -8.75 31.56
N ASN A 50 1.84 -8.28 30.39
CA ASN A 50 1.55 -9.13 29.24
C ASN A 50 2.85 -9.60 28.56
N PRO A 51 3.19 -10.90 28.57
CA PRO A 51 4.41 -11.40 27.92
C PRO A 51 4.44 -11.20 26.41
N ALA A 52 3.30 -10.95 25.75
CA ALA A 52 3.25 -10.73 24.31
C ALA A 52 3.48 -9.26 23.89
N VAL A 53 3.43 -8.27 24.79
CA VAL A 53 3.49 -6.85 24.42
C VAL A 53 4.76 -6.47 23.65
N ILE A 54 5.92 -7.00 24.05
CA ILE A 54 7.17 -6.74 23.31
C ILE A 54 7.13 -7.34 21.91
N ALA A 55 6.50 -8.51 21.74
CA ALA A 55 6.35 -9.11 20.42
C ALA A 55 5.41 -8.26 19.55
N ASP A 56 4.38 -7.66 20.15
CA ASP A 56 3.44 -6.78 19.47
C ASP A 56 4.12 -5.51 18.95
N LEU A 57 4.76 -4.75 19.85
CA LEU A 57 5.46 -3.49 19.50
C LEU A 57 6.60 -3.72 18.49
N VAL A 58 7.35 -4.82 18.62
CA VAL A 58 8.34 -5.22 17.60
C VAL A 58 7.65 -5.53 16.28
N GLY A 59 6.47 -6.15 16.34
CA GLY A 59 5.64 -6.48 15.18
C GLY A 59 5.26 -5.25 14.37
N ASP A 60 4.88 -4.15 14.99
CA ASP A 60 4.57 -2.91 14.26
C ASP A 60 5.76 -2.39 13.45
N ASN A 61 6.98 -2.54 14.00
CA ASN A 61 8.19 -2.15 13.29
C ASN A 61 8.55 -3.11 12.15
N VAL A 62 8.37 -4.43 12.36
CA VAL A 62 8.74 -5.45 11.36
C VAL A 62 7.70 -5.54 10.24
N GLY A 63 6.42 -5.53 10.58
CA GLY A 63 5.29 -5.63 9.66
C GLY A 63 4.85 -4.28 9.13
N ASP A 64 4.38 -3.41 10.03
CA ASP A 64 3.74 -2.15 9.61
C ASP A 64 4.73 -1.06 9.18
N CYS A 65 6.02 -1.14 9.55
CA CYS A 65 7.07 -0.26 9.00
C CYS A 65 7.85 -0.90 7.86
N ALA A 66 8.68 -1.92 8.16
CA ALA A 66 9.66 -2.43 7.20
C ALA A 66 8.99 -3.06 5.96
N ALA A 67 7.92 -3.83 6.15
CA ALA A 67 7.24 -4.45 5.02
C ALA A 67 6.45 -3.45 4.17
N ARG A 68 5.91 -2.39 4.77
CA ARG A 68 5.24 -1.30 4.03
C ARG A 68 6.19 -0.50 3.16
N GLY A 69 7.40 -0.25 3.65
CA GLY A 69 8.46 0.34 2.83
C GLY A 69 8.79 -0.52 1.61
N ALA A 70 8.87 -1.84 1.78
CA ALA A 70 9.11 -2.78 0.68
C ALA A 70 7.95 -2.85 -0.33
N ASP A 71 6.70 -2.81 0.15
CA ASP A 71 5.47 -2.78 -0.65
C ASP A 71 5.46 -1.59 -1.62
N LEU A 72 5.68 -0.38 -1.09
CA LEU A 72 5.65 0.82 -1.91
C LEU A 72 6.87 0.92 -2.86
N PHE A 73 8.03 0.45 -2.42
CA PHE A 73 9.23 0.36 -3.26
C PHE A 73 9.01 -0.52 -4.48
N GLU A 74 8.37 -1.68 -4.30
CA GLU A 74 7.99 -2.59 -5.37
C GLU A 74 7.08 -1.90 -6.39
N SER A 75 6.04 -1.21 -5.92
CA SER A 75 5.06 -0.57 -6.80
C SER A 75 5.68 0.53 -7.65
N ILE A 76 6.59 1.33 -7.06
CA ILE A 76 7.35 2.37 -7.78
C ILE A 76 8.32 1.73 -8.78
N ALA A 77 9.02 0.65 -8.40
CA ALA A 77 9.94 -0.04 -9.30
C ALA A 77 9.21 -0.64 -10.51
N ALA A 78 8.08 -1.31 -10.28
CA ALA A 78 7.24 -1.90 -11.32
C ALA A 78 6.69 -0.84 -12.29
N GLU A 79 6.20 0.27 -11.75
CA GLU A 79 5.73 1.41 -12.54
C GLU A 79 6.85 2.00 -13.40
N ILE A 80 8.00 2.35 -12.80
CA ILE A 80 9.14 2.94 -13.53
C ILE A 80 9.53 2.04 -14.71
N ILE A 81 9.73 0.75 -14.47
CA ILE A 81 10.15 -0.18 -15.52
C ILE A 81 9.11 -0.27 -16.63
N SER A 82 7.83 -0.42 -16.27
CA SER A 82 6.74 -0.54 -17.25
C SER A 82 6.60 0.72 -18.09
N ALA A 83 6.69 1.88 -17.46
CA ALA A 83 6.68 3.16 -18.14
C ALA A 83 7.87 3.36 -19.09
N MET A 84 9.08 2.97 -18.66
CA MET A 84 10.28 3.03 -19.51
C MET A 84 10.11 2.16 -20.77
N ILE A 85 9.50 0.97 -20.62
CA ILE A 85 9.24 0.05 -21.73
C ILE A 85 8.19 0.66 -22.66
N LEU A 86 7.03 1.06 -22.14
CA LEU A 86 5.94 1.64 -22.94
C LEU A 86 6.36 2.94 -23.64
N GLY A 87 7.11 3.81 -22.96
CA GLY A 87 7.64 5.05 -23.53
C GLY A 87 8.65 4.79 -24.65
N GLY A 88 9.54 3.82 -24.45
CA GLY A 88 10.49 3.39 -25.48
C GLY A 88 9.81 2.78 -26.70
N THR A 89 8.87 1.85 -26.49
CA THR A 89 8.11 1.19 -27.57
C THR A 89 7.28 2.21 -28.36
N MET A 90 6.60 3.14 -27.68
CA MET A 90 5.84 4.21 -28.33
C MET A 90 6.75 5.11 -29.17
N ALA A 91 7.88 5.57 -28.62
CA ALA A 91 8.82 6.43 -29.33
C ALA A 91 9.40 5.76 -30.58
N GLN A 92 9.69 4.45 -30.51
CA GLN A 92 10.12 3.65 -31.66
C GLN A 92 9.02 3.57 -32.74
N ARG A 93 7.77 3.28 -32.35
CA ARG A 93 6.62 3.21 -33.29
C ARG A 93 6.36 4.54 -34.01
N CYS A 94 6.67 5.67 -33.35
CA CYS A 94 6.50 7.01 -33.90
C CYS A 94 7.74 7.55 -34.66
N LYS A 95 8.84 6.77 -34.75
CA LYS A 95 10.12 7.22 -35.33
C LYS A 95 10.65 8.52 -34.73
N ILE A 96 10.56 8.65 -33.41
CA ILE A 96 11.18 9.77 -32.69
C ILE A 96 12.70 9.59 -32.74
N GLU A 97 13.42 10.59 -33.26
CA GLU A 97 14.89 10.52 -33.44
C GLU A 97 15.63 10.27 -32.12
N ASP A 98 15.18 10.90 -31.03
CA ASP A 98 15.70 10.69 -29.69
C ASP A 98 14.61 10.19 -28.72
N PRO A 99 14.54 8.87 -28.45
CA PRO A 99 13.59 8.29 -27.52
C PRO A 99 13.97 8.50 -26.04
N SER A 100 15.16 9.08 -25.75
CA SER A 100 15.69 9.17 -24.39
C SER A 100 14.76 9.92 -23.43
N GLY A 101 14.08 10.97 -23.92
CA GLY A 101 13.09 11.73 -23.15
C GLY A 101 11.97 10.85 -22.60
N PHE A 102 11.38 9.97 -23.42
CA PHE A 102 10.29 9.08 -23.01
C PHE A 102 10.74 7.96 -22.10
N ILE A 103 11.96 7.43 -22.32
CA ILE A 103 12.52 6.35 -21.51
C ILE A 103 12.95 6.87 -20.14
N LEU A 104 13.58 8.04 -20.04
CA LEU A 104 14.09 8.56 -18.77
C LEU A 104 13.05 9.36 -17.99
N PHE A 105 11.91 9.70 -18.61
CA PHE A 105 10.82 10.45 -18.00
C PHE A 105 10.42 9.98 -16.59
N PRO A 106 10.10 8.69 -16.35
CA PRO A 106 9.72 8.22 -15.01
C PRO A 106 10.80 8.49 -13.96
N LEU A 107 12.09 8.34 -14.30
CA LEU A 107 13.19 8.57 -13.36
C LEU A 107 13.29 10.04 -12.94
N VAL A 108 13.06 10.96 -13.88
CA VAL A 108 13.09 12.41 -13.61
C VAL A 108 11.90 12.82 -12.77
N VAL A 109 10.70 12.33 -13.09
CA VAL A 109 9.48 12.59 -12.29
C VAL A 109 9.70 12.15 -10.85
N HIS A 110 10.10 10.89 -10.62
CA HIS A 110 10.32 10.38 -9.26
C HIS A 110 11.48 11.08 -8.52
N SER A 111 12.48 11.60 -9.25
CA SER A 111 13.52 12.44 -8.64
C SER A 111 12.96 13.76 -8.12
N PHE A 112 12.04 14.39 -8.86
CA PHE A 112 11.32 15.56 -8.38
C PHE A 112 10.37 15.23 -7.23
N ASP A 113 9.74 14.06 -7.24
CA ASP A 113 8.81 13.63 -6.19
C ASP A 113 9.49 13.50 -4.82
N LEU A 114 10.77 13.12 -4.78
CA LEU A 114 11.58 13.16 -3.55
C LEU A 114 11.72 14.59 -3.00
N VAL A 115 11.95 15.57 -3.87
CA VAL A 115 12.06 16.99 -3.49
C VAL A 115 10.71 17.53 -3.06
N VAL A 116 9.66 17.25 -3.83
CA VAL A 116 8.28 17.66 -3.55
C VAL A 116 7.80 17.11 -2.22
N SER A 117 7.99 15.81 -1.98
CA SER A 117 7.64 15.14 -0.73
C SER A 117 8.42 15.74 0.44
N SER A 118 9.73 16.00 0.27
CA SER A 118 10.56 16.64 1.29
C SER A 118 10.05 18.03 1.66
N VAL A 119 9.71 18.87 0.67
CA VAL A 119 9.15 20.21 0.93
C VAL A 119 7.78 20.10 1.60
N GLY A 120 6.95 19.14 1.18
CA GLY A 120 5.68 18.84 1.83
C GLY A 120 5.84 18.50 3.31
N ILE A 121 6.78 17.62 3.65
CA ILE A 121 7.10 17.24 5.03
C ILE A 121 7.62 18.44 5.82
N LEU A 122 8.55 19.22 5.27
CA LEU A 122 9.11 20.42 5.90
C LEU A 122 8.09 21.57 6.04
N SER A 123 7.01 21.55 5.27
CA SER A 123 5.91 22.52 5.39
C SER A 123 5.06 22.28 6.64
N ILE A 124 5.11 21.07 7.20
CA ILE A 124 4.47 20.74 8.47
C ILE A 124 5.22 21.47 9.58
N ARG A 125 4.62 22.53 10.11
CA ARG A 125 5.12 23.25 11.29
C ARG A 125 4.15 23.04 12.42
N GLY A 126 4.64 22.62 13.59
CA GLY A 126 3.86 22.68 14.81
C GLY A 126 3.61 24.15 15.16
N THR A 127 2.38 24.62 15.07
CA THR A 127 1.94 25.98 15.42
C THR A 127 1.86 26.20 16.93
N ARG A 128 2.70 25.51 17.70
CA ARG A 128 2.70 25.60 19.15
C ARG A 128 3.60 26.76 19.59
N GLU A 129 3.02 27.95 19.71
CA GLU A 129 3.57 28.96 20.61
C GLU A 129 3.52 28.37 22.04
N SER A 130 4.70 28.18 22.63
CA SER A 130 4.86 27.71 24.00
C SER A 130 4.22 28.71 24.98
N GLY A 131 2.96 28.53 25.35
CA GLY A 131 2.33 29.33 26.40
C GLY A 131 0.80 29.44 26.38
N LEU A 132 0.13 29.14 25.27
CA LEU A 132 -1.34 29.25 25.19
C LEU A 132 -2.02 27.87 25.27
N LYS A 133 -3.00 27.75 26.16
CA LYS A 133 -3.97 26.63 26.22
C LYS A 133 -4.85 26.65 24.96
N ALA A 134 -4.27 26.33 23.81
CA ALA A 134 -5.04 26.02 22.60
C ALA A 134 -5.49 24.55 22.67
N SER A 135 -6.68 24.26 22.12
CA SER A 135 -7.19 22.91 21.93
C SER A 135 -6.17 22.03 21.21
N ILE A 136 -6.10 20.75 21.55
CA ILE A 136 -5.29 19.76 20.82
C ILE A 136 -5.64 19.87 19.33
N GLU A 137 -4.68 20.25 18.50
CA GLU A 137 -4.86 20.31 17.04
C GLU A 137 -5.09 18.89 16.52
N ASP A 138 -6.03 18.72 15.58
CA ASP A 138 -6.32 17.44 14.96
C ASP A 138 -5.10 16.96 14.13
N PRO A 139 -4.38 15.90 14.54
CA PRO A 139 -3.15 15.47 13.87
C PRO A 139 -3.40 15.11 12.40
N MET A 140 -4.58 14.56 12.10
CA MET A 140 -4.98 14.26 10.73
C MET A 140 -5.05 15.51 9.86
N ALA A 141 -5.58 16.63 10.39
CA ALA A 141 -5.68 17.88 9.64
C ALA A 141 -4.30 18.47 9.32
N ILE A 142 -3.33 18.31 10.22
CA ILE A 142 -1.95 18.75 10.01
C ILE A 142 -1.28 17.95 8.88
N LEU A 143 -1.40 16.62 8.91
CA LEU A 143 -0.87 15.73 7.87
C LEU A 143 -1.54 16.02 6.51
N GLN A 144 -2.86 16.26 6.49
CA GLN A 144 -3.57 16.62 5.26
C GLN A 144 -3.12 17.97 4.66
N LYS A 145 -2.72 18.92 5.51
CA LYS A 145 -2.21 20.22 5.05
C LYS A 145 -0.88 20.07 4.31
N GLY A 146 0.06 19.30 4.85
CA GLY A 146 1.32 19.01 4.17
C GLY A 146 1.12 18.12 2.93
N TYR A 147 0.15 17.21 2.94
CA TYR A 147 -0.23 16.43 1.75
C TYR A 147 -0.75 17.35 0.64
N SER A 148 -1.58 18.33 0.98
CA SER A 148 -2.11 19.31 0.01
C SER A 148 -1.00 20.16 -0.61
N VAL A 149 0.00 20.58 0.18
CA VAL A 149 1.20 21.27 -0.33
C VAL A 149 1.96 20.36 -1.31
N SER A 150 2.15 19.08 -0.94
CA SER A 150 2.83 18.10 -1.80
C SER A 150 2.10 17.90 -3.12
N ILE A 151 0.77 17.80 -3.12
CA ILE A 151 -0.04 17.67 -4.35
C ILE A 151 0.17 18.87 -5.27
N VAL A 152 0.06 20.10 -4.75
CA VAL A 152 0.21 21.31 -5.58
C VAL A 152 1.59 21.37 -6.21
N LEU A 153 2.63 21.07 -5.42
CA LEU A 153 4.00 21.04 -5.91
C LEU A 153 4.23 19.89 -6.91
N ALA A 154 3.63 18.72 -6.68
CA ALA A 154 3.67 17.59 -7.60
C ALA A 154 3.05 17.95 -8.95
N VAL A 155 1.88 18.59 -8.97
CA VAL A 155 1.24 19.04 -10.23
C VAL A 155 2.17 19.98 -11.02
N LEU A 156 2.82 20.94 -10.34
CA LEU A 156 3.74 21.87 -10.98
C LEU A 156 5.01 21.18 -11.49
N ALA A 157 5.62 20.32 -10.68
CA ALA A 157 6.82 19.58 -11.04
C ALA A 157 6.56 18.59 -12.19
N PHE A 158 5.40 17.93 -12.17
CA PHE A 158 4.97 17.00 -13.21
C PHE A 158 4.74 17.73 -14.53
N ALA A 159 4.02 18.86 -14.52
CA ALA A 159 3.80 19.68 -15.72
C ALA A 159 5.10 20.27 -16.29
N ALA A 160 6.05 20.65 -15.44
CA ALA A 160 7.37 21.10 -15.87
C ALA A 160 8.17 19.94 -16.50
N SER A 161 8.12 18.76 -15.89
CA SER A 161 8.82 17.56 -16.37
C SER A 161 8.29 17.08 -17.72
N THR A 162 6.96 17.05 -17.90
CA THR A 162 6.35 16.69 -19.19
C THR A 162 6.72 17.69 -20.28
N ARG A 163 6.68 19.00 -19.97
CA ARG A 163 7.08 20.04 -20.93
C ARG A 163 8.56 19.96 -21.31
N TRP A 164 9.42 19.56 -20.38
CA TRP A 164 10.85 19.45 -20.62
C TRP A 164 11.21 18.20 -21.43
N MET A 165 10.65 17.03 -21.07
CA MET A 165 11.10 15.74 -21.60
C MET A 165 10.23 15.17 -22.72
N LEU A 166 8.92 15.49 -22.73
CA LEU A 166 7.95 14.91 -23.67
C LEU A 166 7.54 15.89 -24.78
N TYR A 167 8.21 17.04 -24.87
CA TYR A 167 8.04 17.95 -25.99
C TYR A 167 8.74 17.39 -27.23
N THR A 168 8.01 17.32 -28.34
CA THR A 168 8.54 16.94 -29.65
C THR A 168 8.01 17.88 -30.72
N GLU A 169 8.84 18.20 -31.72
CA GLU A 169 8.43 19.03 -32.86
C GLU A 169 7.34 18.36 -33.71
N GLN A 170 7.30 17.01 -33.70
CA GLN A 170 6.30 16.21 -34.43
C GLN A 170 4.90 16.38 -33.85
N ALA A 171 4.77 16.63 -32.54
CA ALA A 171 3.51 16.79 -31.84
C ALA A 171 3.64 17.82 -30.68
N PRO A 172 3.58 19.13 -30.98
CA PRO A 172 3.80 20.19 -29.99
C PRO A 172 2.79 20.22 -28.82
N SER A 173 1.63 19.59 -28.97
CA SER A 173 0.59 19.46 -27.94
C SER A 173 0.73 18.17 -27.10
N ALA A 174 1.65 17.27 -27.43
CA ALA A 174 1.76 15.98 -26.76
C ALA A 174 2.06 16.11 -25.26
N TRP A 175 3.00 16.99 -24.90
CA TRP A 175 3.40 17.22 -23.51
C TRP A 175 2.21 17.66 -22.63
N LEU A 176 1.28 18.45 -23.17
CA LEU A 176 0.12 18.94 -22.43
C LEU A 176 -0.87 17.79 -22.16
N ASN A 177 -1.12 16.94 -23.16
CA ASN A 177 -1.96 15.77 -22.99
C ASN A 177 -1.37 14.78 -21.97
N PHE A 178 -0.05 14.56 -21.99
CA PHE A 178 0.62 13.76 -20.96
C PHE A 178 0.60 14.44 -19.59
N ALA A 179 0.72 15.76 -19.50
CA ALA A 179 0.53 16.50 -18.24
C ALA A 179 -0.88 16.29 -17.67
N LEU A 180 -1.90 16.30 -18.53
CA LEU A 180 -3.28 16.01 -18.13
C LEU A 180 -3.45 14.54 -17.68
N CYS A 181 -2.77 13.58 -18.32
CA CYS A 181 -2.75 12.19 -17.84
C CYS A 181 -2.15 12.10 -16.43
N GLY A 182 -1.02 12.76 -16.19
CA GLY A 182 -0.42 12.84 -14.85
C GLY A 182 -1.35 13.48 -13.82
N LEU A 183 -2.05 14.56 -14.20
CA LEU A 183 -3.05 15.20 -13.35
C LEU A 183 -4.21 14.25 -12.99
N VAL A 184 -4.70 13.45 -13.95
CA VAL A 184 -5.71 12.41 -13.68
C VAL A 184 -5.18 11.42 -12.64
N GLY A 185 -3.91 11.02 -12.72
CA GLY A 185 -3.21 10.22 -11.72
C GLY A 185 -3.18 10.85 -10.32
N ILE A 186 -2.73 12.10 -10.23
CA ILE A 186 -2.66 12.85 -8.96
C ILE A 186 -4.05 13.00 -8.33
N MET A 187 -5.07 13.29 -9.15
CA MET A 187 -6.46 13.37 -8.70
C MET A 187 -6.97 12.00 -8.23
N THR A 188 -6.59 10.93 -8.92
CA THR A 188 -6.89 9.54 -8.51
C THR A 188 -6.31 9.28 -7.12
N ALA A 189 -5.04 9.60 -6.87
CA ALA A 189 -4.42 9.49 -5.55
C ALA A 189 -5.20 10.24 -4.46
N TYR A 190 -5.55 11.51 -4.72
CA TYR A 190 -6.32 12.32 -3.78
C TYR A 190 -7.69 11.70 -3.44
N VAL A 191 -8.42 11.25 -4.47
CA VAL A 191 -9.74 10.63 -4.30
C VAL A 191 -9.62 9.31 -3.54
N PHE A 192 -8.57 8.51 -3.78
CA PHE A 192 -8.29 7.28 -3.03
C PHE A 192 -8.09 7.53 -1.53
N VAL A 193 -7.30 8.57 -1.20
CA VAL A 193 -7.10 9.00 0.19
C VAL A 193 -8.43 9.39 0.83
N TRP A 194 -9.26 10.14 0.10
CA TRP A 194 -10.56 10.58 0.60
C TRP A 194 -11.55 9.42 0.80
N ILE A 195 -11.67 8.51 -0.18
CA ILE A 195 -12.54 7.32 -0.09
C ILE A 195 -12.13 6.46 1.09
N THR A 196 -10.82 6.19 1.23
CA THR A 196 -10.33 5.32 2.30
C THR A 196 -10.63 5.93 3.65
N LYS A 197 -10.35 7.23 3.84
CA LYS A 197 -10.70 7.97 5.05
C LYS A 197 -12.20 7.88 5.38
N TYR A 198 -13.08 7.99 4.40
CA TYR A 198 -14.53 7.88 4.63
C TYR A 198 -14.94 6.51 5.21
N TYR A 199 -14.31 5.43 4.76
CA TYR A 199 -14.59 4.07 5.22
C TYR A 199 -13.85 3.67 6.51
N THR A 200 -12.82 4.41 6.95
CA THR A 200 -11.94 3.99 8.05
C THR A 200 -11.82 4.96 9.22
N ASP A 201 -12.13 6.25 9.03
CA ASP A 201 -12.07 7.25 10.11
C ASP A 201 -13.37 7.24 10.94
N TYR A 202 -13.23 7.13 12.27
CA TYR A 202 -14.31 7.09 13.26
C TYR A 202 -15.23 8.33 13.24
N LYS A 203 -14.82 9.41 12.57
CA LYS A 203 -15.66 10.60 12.35
C LYS A 203 -16.76 10.37 11.33
N HIS A 204 -16.68 9.34 10.48
CA HIS A 204 -17.64 9.09 9.41
C HIS A 204 -18.68 8.03 9.78
N GLU A 205 -19.80 8.06 9.06
CA GLU A 205 -20.95 7.18 9.28
C GLU A 205 -20.63 5.68 9.20
N PRO A 206 -19.84 5.17 8.23
CA PRO A 206 -19.66 3.72 8.10
C PRO A 206 -19.00 3.08 9.33
N VAL A 207 -17.98 3.72 9.89
CA VAL A 207 -17.29 3.26 11.09
C VAL A 207 -18.16 3.40 12.34
N ARG A 208 -18.96 4.46 12.45
CA ARG A 208 -19.90 4.66 13.56
C ARG A 208 -20.99 3.60 13.58
N THR A 209 -21.50 3.23 12.41
CA THR A 209 -22.50 2.15 12.26
C THR A 209 -21.89 0.79 12.62
N LEU A 210 -20.63 0.55 12.24
CA LEU A 210 -19.89 -0.63 12.67
C LEU A 210 -19.74 -0.68 14.21
N ALA A 211 -19.30 0.41 14.83
CA ALA A 211 -19.18 0.51 16.28
C ALA A 211 -20.53 0.28 16.99
N LEU A 212 -21.62 0.85 16.46
CA LEU A 212 -22.98 0.63 16.97
C LEU A 212 -23.39 -0.85 16.90
N SER A 213 -22.95 -1.58 15.88
CA SER A 213 -23.24 -3.01 15.72
C SER A 213 -22.66 -3.85 16.88
N SER A 214 -21.57 -3.38 17.52
CA SER A 214 -21.00 -4.03 18.71
C SER A 214 -21.96 -4.11 19.89
N THR A 215 -22.99 -3.26 19.95
CA THR A 215 -24.03 -3.31 21.01
C THR A 215 -24.90 -4.57 20.96
N THR A 216 -24.90 -5.27 19.84
CA THR A 216 -25.71 -6.49 19.62
C THR A 216 -24.88 -7.78 19.68
N GLY A 217 -23.58 -7.68 19.98
CA GLY A 217 -22.67 -8.80 20.18
C GLY A 217 -21.57 -8.92 19.12
N HIS A 218 -20.64 -9.86 19.33
CA HIS A 218 -19.48 -10.06 18.44
C HIS A 218 -19.88 -10.52 17.03
N GLY A 219 -20.87 -11.40 16.91
CA GLY A 219 -21.29 -11.96 15.62
C GLY A 219 -21.85 -10.91 14.66
N THR A 220 -22.69 -10.01 15.14
CA THR A 220 -23.23 -8.89 14.34
C THR A 220 -22.16 -7.89 13.96
N ASN A 221 -21.20 -7.61 14.85
CA ASN A 221 -20.05 -6.76 14.55
C ASN A 221 -19.19 -7.35 13.41
N ILE A 222 -18.91 -8.67 13.44
CA ILE A 222 -18.17 -9.34 12.36
C ILE A 222 -18.93 -9.26 11.03
N ILE A 223 -20.25 -9.53 11.03
CA ILE A 223 -21.08 -9.45 9.82
C ILE A 223 -21.05 -8.03 9.23
N ALA A 224 -21.23 -7.01 10.07
CA ALA A 224 -21.18 -5.61 9.65
C ALA A 224 -19.80 -5.24 9.08
N GLY A 225 -18.72 -5.67 9.73
CA GLY A 225 -17.35 -5.40 9.28
C GLY A 225 -17.02 -6.06 7.94
N VAL A 226 -17.40 -7.33 7.75
CA VAL A 226 -17.23 -8.03 6.46
C VAL A 226 -18.04 -7.35 5.36
N SER A 227 -19.29 -6.98 5.64
CA SER A 227 -20.14 -6.25 4.68
C SER A 227 -19.52 -4.92 4.28
N LEU A 228 -19.04 -4.14 5.25
CA LEU A 228 -18.38 -2.85 5.03
C LEU A 228 -17.12 -3.00 4.17
N GLY A 229 -16.30 -4.02 4.45
CA GLY A 229 -15.10 -4.31 3.66
C GLY A 229 -15.44 -4.62 2.20
N LEU A 230 -16.47 -5.44 1.95
CA LEU A 230 -16.91 -5.77 0.59
C LEU A 230 -17.44 -4.53 -0.15
N GLU A 231 -18.26 -3.70 0.51
CA GLU A 231 -18.80 -2.47 -0.06
C GLU A 231 -17.70 -1.45 -0.40
N SER A 232 -16.69 -1.32 0.46
CA SER A 232 -15.61 -0.34 0.32
C SER A 232 -14.79 -0.49 -0.97
N THR A 233 -14.91 -1.62 -1.68
CA THR A 233 -14.24 -1.88 -2.95
C THR A 233 -14.88 -1.17 -4.16
N ALA A 234 -16.16 -0.81 -4.08
CA ALA A 234 -16.92 -0.31 -5.23
C ALA A 234 -16.39 1.04 -5.75
N LEU A 235 -16.24 2.03 -4.86
CA LEU A 235 -15.77 3.37 -5.26
C LEU A 235 -14.32 3.36 -5.77
N PRO A 236 -13.34 2.69 -5.13
CA PRO A 236 -11.98 2.57 -5.65
C PRO A 236 -11.92 2.01 -7.07
N VAL A 237 -12.67 0.94 -7.36
CA VAL A 237 -12.71 0.32 -8.70
C VAL A 237 -13.29 1.27 -9.75
N LEU A 238 -14.35 2.00 -9.41
CA LEU A 238 -14.92 3.02 -10.32
C LEU A 238 -13.91 4.13 -10.63
N VAL A 239 -13.18 4.60 -9.62
CA VAL A 239 -12.17 5.66 -9.78
C VAL A 239 -11.01 5.17 -10.65
N ILE A 240 -10.49 3.95 -10.43
CA ILE A 240 -9.46 3.36 -11.30
C ILE A 240 -9.96 3.24 -12.74
N SER A 241 -11.19 2.77 -12.93
CA SER A 241 -11.78 2.58 -14.27
C SER A 241 -11.86 3.91 -15.02
N VAL A 242 -12.32 4.97 -14.36
CA VAL A 242 -12.35 6.34 -14.93
C VAL A 242 -10.93 6.84 -15.22
N SER A 243 -9.99 6.58 -14.32
CA SER A 243 -8.58 6.99 -14.47
C SER A 243 -7.93 6.36 -15.70
N ILE A 244 -8.04 5.02 -15.86
CA ILE A 244 -7.50 4.28 -17.00
C ILE A 244 -8.10 4.79 -18.31
N VAL A 245 -9.43 4.88 -18.41
CA VAL A 245 -10.12 5.29 -19.65
C VAL A 245 -9.77 6.73 -20.01
N SER A 246 -9.78 7.64 -19.03
CA SER A 246 -9.48 9.06 -19.26
C SER A 246 -8.02 9.26 -19.66
N ALA A 247 -7.08 8.61 -18.97
CA ALA A 247 -5.65 8.68 -19.29
C ALA A 247 -5.34 8.06 -20.66
N PHE A 248 -5.97 6.93 -20.99
CA PHE A 248 -5.83 6.31 -22.31
C PHE A 248 -6.35 7.24 -23.41
N TRP A 249 -7.53 7.82 -23.24
CA TRP A 249 -8.12 8.72 -24.23
C TRP A 249 -7.31 10.03 -24.41
N LEU A 250 -6.84 10.62 -23.32
CA LEU A 250 -5.96 11.79 -23.37
C LEU A 250 -4.62 11.46 -24.06
N GLY A 251 -4.04 10.30 -23.73
CA GLY A 251 -2.83 9.79 -24.37
C GLY A 251 -3.02 9.56 -25.88
N GLN A 252 -4.15 9.02 -26.31
CA GLN A 252 -4.49 8.88 -27.74
C GLN A 252 -4.63 10.24 -28.43
N SER A 253 -5.09 11.27 -27.71
CA SER A 253 -5.27 12.63 -28.22
C SER A 253 -3.97 13.46 -28.26
N CYS A 254 -2.82 12.86 -27.92
CA CYS A 254 -1.54 13.57 -27.87
C CYS A 254 -0.98 13.99 -29.24
N GLY A 255 -1.49 13.42 -30.33
CA GLY A 255 -1.05 13.70 -31.70
C GLY A 255 0.15 12.90 -32.18
N LEU A 256 0.67 11.96 -31.37
CA LEU A 256 1.68 11.00 -31.80
C LEU A 256 1.04 9.85 -32.58
N LEU A 257 1.43 9.72 -33.84
CA LEU A 257 0.92 8.72 -34.79
C LEU A 257 2.01 7.71 -35.14
N ASP A 258 1.63 6.45 -35.32
CA ASP A 258 2.51 5.44 -35.90
C ASP A 258 2.69 5.61 -37.43
N GLU A 259 3.50 4.74 -38.04
CA GLU A 259 3.70 4.70 -39.50
C GLU A 259 2.40 4.53 -40.30
N ALA A 260 1.37 3.91 -39.70
CA ALA A 260 0.09 3.67 -40.33
C ALA A 260 -0.92 4.81 -40.07
N GLY A 261 -0.51 5.88 -39.36
CA GLY A 261 -1.35 7.02 -39.02
C GLY A 261 -2.28 6.78 -37.82
N ASN A 262 -2.11 5.69 -37.07
CA ASN A 262 -2.91 5.39 -35.89
C ASN A 262 -2.29 6.05 -34.64
N PRO A 263 -3.10 6.62 -33.75
CA PRO A 263 -2.59 7.15 -32.50
C PRO A 263 -2.08 6.04 -31.56
N THR A 264 -0.93 6.28 -30.92
CA THR A 264 -0.23 5.26 -30.10
C THR A 264 0.03 5.67 -28.66
N GLY A 265 -0.27 6.93 -28.30
CA GLY A 265 0.03 7.48 -26.98
C GLY A 265 -0.84 6.97 -25.83
N GLY A 266 -1.87 6.16 -26.07
CA GLY A 266 -2.83 5.75 -25.05
C GLY A 266 -2.24 4.95 -23.90
N LEU A 267 -1.51 3.87 -24.19
CA LEU A 267 -0.90 3.02 -23.15
C LEU A 267 0.16 3.80 -22.36
N PHE A 268 0.98 4.60 -23.03
CA PHE A 268 1.92 5.48 -22.33
C PHE A 268 1.18 6.53 -21.48
N GLY A 269 0.04 7.06 -21.95
CA GLY A 269 -0.83 7.94 -21.15
C GLY A 269 -1.28 7.29 -19.85
N THR A 270 -1.67 6.02 -19.86
CA THR A 270 -1.98 5.27 -18.62
C THR A 270 -0.76 5.08 -17.71
N ALA A 271 0.44 4.92 -18.29
CA ALA A 271 1.68 4.89 -17.52
C ALA A 271 1.95 6.22 -16.82
N VAL A 272 1.81 7.33 -17.56
CA VAL A 272 1.95 8.69 -17.03
C VAL A 272 0.92 9.01 -15.95
N ALA A 273 -0.31 8.50 -16.06
CA ALA A 273 -1.29 8.60 -14.98
C ALA A 273 -0.89 7.78 -13.74
N THR A 274 -0.29 6.61 -13.93
CA THR A 274 0.23 5.80 -12.81
C THR A 274 1.38 6.52 -12.09
N MET A 275 2.29 7.16 -12.84
CA MET A 275 3.31 8.05 -12.27
C MET A 275 2.69 9.17 -11.46
N GLY A 276 1.67 9.84 -12.01
CA GLY A 276 0.96 10.92 -11.33
C GLY A 276 0.30 10.45 -10.03
N MET A 277 -0.23 9.23 -10.00
CA MET A 277 -0.72 8.66 -8.75
C MET A 277 0.43 8.45 -7.75
N LEU A 278 1.55 7.90 -8.20
CA LEU A 278 2.73 7.64 -7.36
C LEU A 278 3.57 8.88 -7.00
N SER A 279 3.30 10.05 -7.59
CA SER A 279 4.11 11.24 -7.35
C SER A 279 4.02 11.77 -5.90
N THR A 280 2.98 11.36 -5.18
CA THR A 280 2.80 11.69 -3.76
C THR A 280 3.11 10.51 -2.83
N ALA A 281 3.60 9.40 -3.37
CA ALA A 281 3.89 8.17 -2.62
C ALA A 281 4.85 8.41 -1.45
N GLY A 282 5.88 9.25 -1.63
CA GLY A 282 6.82 9.58 -0.55
C GLY A 282 6.15 10.26 0.65
N TYR A 283 5.21 11.17 0.40
CA TYR A 283 4.43 11.80 1.47
C TYR A 283 3.43 10.83 2.10
N ILE A 284 2.76 9.99 1.30
CA ILE A 284 1.84 8.96 1.79
C ILE A 284 2.56 7.98 2.69
N LEU A 285 3.76 7.52 2.32
CA LEU A 285 4.60 6.68 3.17
C LEU A 285 4.96 7.38 4.49
N THR A 286 5.19 8.69 4.47
CA THR A 286 5.45 9.45 5.71
C THR A 286 4.23 9.43 6.65
N MET A 287 3.02 9.57 6.10
CA MET A 287 1.78 9.44 6.88
C MET A 287 1.57 8.00 7.39
N ASP A 288 1.98 6.99 6.62
CA ASP A 288 1.93 5.58 7.02
C ASP A 288 2.85 5.32 8.22
N MET A 289 4.12 5.71 8.11
CA MET A 289 5.14 5.48 9.15
C MET A 289 4.83 6.24 10.45
N PHE A 290 4.06 7.33 10.39
CA PHE A 290 3.55 8.00 11.58
C PHE A 290 2.71 7.05 12.46
N GLY A 291 1.93 6.14 11.87
CA GLY A 291 1.05 5.24 12.61
C GLY A 291 1.81 4.31 13.56
N PRO A 292 2.68 3.40 13.07
CA PRO A 292 3.46 2.51 13.92
C PRO A 292 4.32 3.23 14.96
N ILE A 293 4.80 4.44 14.66
CA ILE A 293 5.54 5.27 15.63
C ILE A 293 4.63 5.72 16.76
N ALA A 294 3.41 6.16 16.46
CA ALA A 294 2.42 6.56 17.46
C ALA A 294 1.97 5.36 18.32
N ASP A 295 1.75 4.22 17.67
CA ASP A 295 1.42 2.92 18.27
C ASP A 295 2.47 2.50 19.31
N ASN A 296 3.74 2.45 18.88
CA ASN A 296 4.87 2.15 19.76
C ASN A 296 5.04 3.17 20.90
N ALA A 297 4.78 4.46 20.63
CA ALA A 297 4.81 5.47 21.67
C ALA A 297 3.73 5.21 22.73
N GLY A 298 2.52 4.83 22.33
CA GLY A 298 1.44 4.41 23.24
C GLY A 298 1.86 3.22 24.10
N GLY A 299 2.40 2.16 23.48
CA GLY A 299 2.88 1.00 24.21
C GLY A 299 3.99 1.33 25.21
N ILE A 300 4.95 2.18 24.85
CA ILE A 300 6.01 2.63 25.77
C ILE A 300 5.44 3.45 26.94
N VAL A 301 4.45 4.31 26.68
CA VAL A 301 3.76 5.13 27.70
C VAL A 301 3.08 4.23 28.73
N GLU A 302 2.37 3.20 28.28
CA GLU A 302 1.72 2.23 29.16
C GLU A 302 2.74 1.40 29.95
N MET A 303 3.72 0.81 29.24
CA MET A 303 4.77 -0.01 29.84
C MET A 303 5.60 0.73 30.89
N SER A 304 5.76 2.05 30.74
CA SER A 304 6.49 2.90 31.69
C SER A 304 5.59 3.55 32.75
N GLN A 305 4.30 3.16 32.80
CA GLN A 305 3.32 3.62 33.80
C GLN A 305 3.23 5.14 33.88
N GLN A 306 3.23 5.80 32.72
CA GLN A 306 3.06 7.25 32.66
C GLN A 306 1.62 7.66 33.04
N PRO A 307 1.38 8.94 33.35
CA PRO A 307 0.03 9.43 33.61
C PRO A 307 -0.93 9.17 32.44
N GLU A 308 -2.19 8.86 32.77
CA GLU A 308 -3.27 8.58 31.80
C GLU A 308 -3.42 9.70 30.73
N SER A 309 -3.18 10.95 31.11
CA SER A 309 -3.21 12.08 30.17
C SER A 309 -2.18 12.01 29.04
N VAL A 310 -1.10 11.23 29.21
CA VAL A 310 -0.12 10.96 28.14
C VAL A 310 -0.64 9.86 27.22
N ARG A 311 -1.29 8.82 27.77
CA ARG A 311 -1.92 7.74 26.99
C ARG A 311 -3.07 8.27 26.13
N GLU A 312 -3.90 9.17 26.66
CA GLU A 312 -4.96 9.84 25.89
C GLU A 312 -4.42 10.57 24.65
N ILE A 313 -3.22 11.15 24.75
CA ILE A 313 -2.57 11.82 23.61
C ILE A 313 -2.08 10.79 22.60
N THR A 314 -1.42 9.71 23.05
CA THR A 314 -0.93 8.67 22.13
C THR A 314 -2.06 7.90 21.47
N ASP A 315 -3.17 7.63 22.16
CA ASP A 315 -4.36 6.97 21.58
C ASP A 315 -4.99 7.82 20.48
N LEU A 316 -5.02 9.16 20.64
CA LEU A 316 -5.45 10.05 19.58
C LEU A 316 -4.51 9.99 18.36
N LEU A 317 -3.20 9.93 18.60
CA LEU A 317 -2.21 9.83 17.52
C LEU A 317 -2.31 8.47 16.81
N ASP A 318 -2.49 7.38 17.55
CA ASP A 318 -2.66 6.04 16.98
C ASP A 318 -3.97 5.92 16.19
N ALA A 319 -5.08 6.47 16.67
CA ALA A 319 -6.33 6.50 15.91
C ALA A 319 -6.18 7.21 14.54
N VAL A 320 -5.39 8.29 14.50
CA VAL A 320 -5.00 8.95 13.25
C VAL A 320 -4.09 8.02 12.42
N GLY A 321 -3.12 7.38 13.07
CA GLY A 321 -2.24 6.36 12.50
C GLY A 321 -2.98 5.22 11.81
N ASN A 322 -4.03 4.67 12.41
CA ASN A 322 -4.83 3.60 11.83
C ASN A 322 -5.55 4.05 10.54
N THR A 323 -5.98 5.30 10.48
CA THR A 323 -6.57 5.88 9.26
C THR A 323 -5.51 6.10 8.18
N THR A 324 -4.30 6.55 8.53
CA THR A 324 -3.21 6.72 7.56
C THR A 324 -2.66 5.38 7.07
N LYS A 325 -2.53 4.37 7.96
CA LYS A 325 -2.21 2.97 7.61
C LYS A 325 -3.18 2.44 6.56
N ALA A 326 -4.48 2.64 6.77
CA ALA A 326 -5.49 2.20 5.80
C ALA A 326 -5.40 2.97 4.48
N THR A 327 -5.23 4.29 4.55
CA THR A 327 -5.04 5.18 3.39
C THR A 327 -3.91 4.69 2.49
N THR A 328 -2.77 4.33 3.07
CA THR A 328 -1.62 3.83 2.33
C THR A 328 -1.88 2.46 1.70
N LYS A 329 -2.59 1.55 2.40
CA LYS A 329 -3.03 0.27 1.83
C LYS A 329 -3.95 0.47 0.62
N GLY A 330 -4.93 1.37 0.73
CA GLY A 330 -5.83 1.71 -0.38
C GLY A 330 -5.08 2.30 -1.56
N PHE A 331 -4.14 3.20 -1.29
CA PHE A 331 -3.25 3.79 -2.29
C PHE A 331 -2.39 2.73 -3.00
N ALA A 332 -1.73 1.85 -2.25
CA ALA A 332 -0.89 0.78 -2.78
C ALA A 332 -1.68 -0.19 -3.67
N ILE A 333 -2.92 -0.54 -3.28
CA ILE A 333 -3.81 -1.37 -4.11
C ILE A 333 -4.17 -0.66 -5.42
N GLY A 334 -4.50 0.64 -5.35
CA GLY A 334 -4.84 1.40 -6.56
C GLY A 334 -3.65 1.57 -7.50
N SER A 335 -2.46 1.85 -6.97
CA SER A 335 -1.24 1.92 -7.78
C SER A 335 -0.84 0.55 -8.33
N ALA A 336 -0.98 -0.53 -7.55
CA ALA A 336 -0.72 -1.88 -8.01
C ALA A 336 -1.68 -2.32 -9.12
N ALA A 337 -2.96 -1.93 -9.06
CA ALA A 337 -3.93 -2.22 -10.12
C ALA A 337 -3.54 -1.53 -11.45
N LEU A 338 -3.17 -0.25 -11.37
CA LEU A 338 -2.66 0.49 -12.53
C LEU A 338 -1.35 -0.11 -13.05
N ALA A 339 -0.38 -0.36 -12.17
CA ALA A 339 0.90 -0.97 -12.53
C ALA A 339 0.74 -2.37 -13.13
N SER A 340 -0.20 -3.18 -12.63
CA SER A 340 -0.52 -4.50 -13.18
C SER A 340 -1.03 -4.40 -14.62
N PHE A 341 -1.86 -3.39 -14.93
CA PHE A 341 -2.29 -3.13 -16.30
C PHE A 341 -1.12 -2.74 -17.22
N LEU A 342 -0.17 -1.95 -16.73
CA LEU A 342 1.04 -1.58 -17.47
C LEU A 342 1.97 -2.78 -17.70
N LEU A 343 2.22 -3.56 -16.64
CA LEU A 343 3.02 -4.78 -16.71
C LEU A 343 2.41 -5.79 -17.67
N PHE A 344 1.08 -5.93 -17.68
CA PHE A 344 0.39 -6.79 -18.63
C PHE A 344 0.57 -6.30 -20.07
N SER A 345 0.48 -4.99 -20.30
CA SER A 345 0.73 -4.39 -21.62
C SER A 345 2.18 -4.60 -22.08
N ALA A 346 3.14 -4.38 -21.18
CA ALA A 346 4.56 -4.64 -21.44
C ALA A 346 4.82 -6.15 -21.69
N TYR A 347 4.17 -7.04 -20.94
CA TYR A 347 4.23 -8.49 -21.15
C TYR A 347 3.76 -8.88 -22.56
N MET A 348 2.63 -8.33 -23.03
CA MET A 348 2.15 -8.62 -24.38
C MET A 348 3.16 -8.18 -25.46
N ASP A 349 3.72 -6.98 -25.32
CA ASP A 349 4.76 -6.45 -26.23
C ASP A 349 6.02 -7.35 -26.21
N GLU A 350 6.43 -7.84 -25.04
CA GLU A 350 7.58 -8.73 -24.90
C GLU A 350 7.35 -10.10 -25.54
N VAL A 351 6.20 -10.74 -25.24
CA VAL A 351 5.84 -12.02 -25.87
C VAL A 351 5.80 -11.88 -27.39
N SER A 352 5.24 -10.77 -27.90
CA SER A 352 5.20 -10.47 -29.33
C SER A 352 6.61 -10.40 -29.94
N SER A 353 7.54 -9.73 -29.25
CA SER A 353 8.94 -9.63 -29.66
C SER A 353 9.67 -10.99 -29.65
N PHE A 354 9.51 -11.78 -28.58
CA PHE A 354 10.16 -13.09 -28.44
C PHE A 354 9.60 -14.15 -29.40
N ALA A 355 8.26 -14.24 -29.51
CA ALA A 355 7.60 -15.18 -30.40
C ALA A 355 7.71 -14.77 -31.88
N ARG A 356 8.05 -13.51 -32.16
CA ARG A 356 8.00 -12.89 -33.50
C ARG A 356 6.62 -12.96 -34.15
N GLU A 357 5.58 -13.02 -33.32
CA GLU A 357 4.18 -13.05 -33.71
C GLU A 357 3.45 -11.91 -33.01
N SER A 358 2.51 -11.27 -33.71
CA SER A 358 1.79 -10.11 -33.17
C SER A 358 0.83 -10.54 -32.06
N PHE A 359 1.20 -10.31 -30.80
CA PHE A 359 0.29 -10.47 -29.66
C PHE A 359 -0.29 -9.12 -29.23
N LYS A 360 -1.51 -8.82 -29.69
CA LYS A 360 -2.17 -7.52 -29.49
C LYS A 360 -3.49 -7.59 -28.72
N GLU A 361 -4.10 -8.76 -28.66
CA GLU A 361 -5.41 -8.95 -28.06
C GLU A 361 -5.44 -10.22 -27.22
N VAL A 362 -6.23 -10.17 -26.15
CA VAL A 362 -6.46 -11.27 -25.23
C VAL A 362 -7.94 -11.55 -25.28
N ASP A 363 -8.33 -12.54 -26.06
CA ASP A 363 -9.73 -12.89 -26.27
C ASP A 363 -10.23 -13.80 -25.14
N ILE A 364 -11.07 -13.24 -24.26
CA ILE A 364 -11.68 -13.95 -23.13
C ILE A 364 -12.67 -15.03 -23.60
N ALA A 365 -13.13 -14.99 -24.85
CA ALA A 365 -13.98 -16.04 -25.41
C ALA A 365 -13.21 -17.35 -25.67
N ILE A 366 -11.88 -17.30 -25.72
CA ILE A 366 -11.04 -18.49 -25.83
C ILE A 366 -11.07 -19.25 -24.48
N PRO A 367 -11.46 -20.55 -24.46
CA PRO A 367 -11.60 -21.32 -23.23
C PRO A 367 -10.36 -21.29 -22.33
N GLU A 368 -9.16 -21.37 -22.92
CA GLU A 368 -7.89 -21.35 -22.22
C GLU A 368 -7.66 -20.01 -21.48
N VAL A 369 -7.98 -18.88 -22.12
CA VAL A 369 -7.87 -17.54 -21.52
C VAL A 369 -8.90 -17.38 -20.39
N PHE A 370 -10.13 -17.85 -20.62
CA PHE A 370 -11.18 -17.82 -19.60
C PHE A 370 -10.81 -18.65 -18.36
N VAL A 371 -10.30 -19.88 -18.58
CA VAL A 371 -9.79 -20.75 -17.50
C VAL A 371 -8.63 -20.09 -16.77
N GLY A 372 -7.70 -19.45 -17.50
CA GLY A 372 -6.62 -18.67 -16.89
C GLY A 372 -7.13 -17.57 -15.96
N GLY A 373 -8.16 -16.82 -16.38
CA GLY A 373 -8.83 -15.81 -15.56
C GLY A 373 -9.50 -16.37 -14.30
N LEU A 374 -10.18 -17.52 -14.41
CA LEU A 374 -10.78 -18.22 -13.27
C LEU A 374 -9.72 -18.71 -12.27
N LEU A 375 -8.63 -19.31 -12.76
CA LEU A 375 -7.51 -19.74 -11.93
C LEU A 375 -6.85 -18.55 -11.23
N GLY A 376 -6.63 -17.44 -11.95
CA GLY A 376 -6.11 -16.20 -11.36
C GLY A 376 -7.00 -15.66 -10.24
N SER A 377 -8.32 -15.66 -10.44
CA SER A 377 -9.28 -15.23 -9.42
C SER A 377 -9.27 -16.16 -8.20
N MET A 378 -9.21 -17.48 -8.41
CA MET A 378 -9.11 -18.47 -7.34
C MET A 378 -7.84 -18.27 -6.48
N LEU A 379 -6.70 -17.94 -7.10
CA LEU A 379 -5.44 -17.74 -6.39
C LEU A 379 -5.53 -16.66 -5.31
N ILE A 380 -6.29 -15.59 -5.55
CA ILE A 380 -6.50 -14.50 -4.57
C ILE A 380 -7.15 -15.06 -3.29
N PHE A 381 -8.23 -15.82 -3.44
CA PHE A 381 -8.95 -16.42 -2.30
C PHE A 381 -8.12 -17.50 -1.60
N LEU A 382 -7.42 -18.32 -2.36
CA LEU A 382 -6.58 -19.40 -1.81
C LEU A 382 -5.40 -18.82 -1.01
N PHE A 383 -4.74 -17.81 -1.56
CA PHE A 383 -3.66 -17.07 -0.88
C PHE A 383 -4.15 -16.45 0.42
N SER A 384 -5.29 -15.73 0.36
CA SER A 384 -5.91 -15.08 1.53
C SER A 384 -6.25 -16.09 2.62
N ALA A 385 -6.86 -17.22 2.26
CA ALA A 385 -7.19 -18.29 3.20
C ALA A 385 -5.95 -18.86 3.88
N TRP A 386 -4.86 -19.10 3.14
CA TRP A 386 -3.61 -19.62 3.70
C TRP A 386 -2.92 -18.61 4.61
N ALA A 387 -2.88 -17.33 4.23
CA ALA A 387 -2.32 -16.26 5.04
C ALA A 387 -3.11 -16.07 6.35
N CYS A 388 -4.45 -15.99 6.29
CA CYS A 388 -5.28 -15.89 7.49
C CYS A 388 -5.12 -17.11 8.41
N SER A 389 -5.03 -18.31 7.83
CA SER A 389 -4.83 -19.54 8.61
C SER A 389 -3.47 -19.57 9.30
N ALA A 390 -2.43 -19.02 8.66
CA ALA A 390 -1.09 -18.88 9.25
C ALA A 390 -1.08 -17.95 10.47
N VAL A 391 -1.73 -16.79 10.35
CA VAL A 391 -1.92 -15.86 11.49
C VAL A 391 -2.67 -16.57 12.62
N GLY A 392 -3.79 -17.23 12.31
CA GLY A 392 -4.62 -17.90 13.31
C GLY A 392 -3.90 -19.00 14.08
N ARG A 393 -3.11 -19.85 13.40
CA ARG A 393 -2.28 -20.87 14.06
C ARG A 393 -1.23 -20.24 14.97
N THR A 394 -0.53 -19.22 14.47
CA THR A 394 0.53 -18.56 15.24
C THR A 394 -0.03 -17.83 16.45
N ALA A 395 -1.17 -17.13 16.30
CA ALA A 395 -1.85 -16.46 17.40
C ALA A 395 -2.28 -17.46 18.49
N GLN A 396 -2.76 -18.65 18.12
CA GLN A 396 -3.08 -19.70 19.10
C GLN A 396 -1.87 -20.14 19.93
N GLU A 397 -0.69 -20.23 19.33
CA GLU A 397 0.55 -20.52 20.06
C GLU A 397 0.92 -19.40 21.04
N VAL A 398 0.78 -18.14 20.64
CA VAL A 398 0.99 -16.98 21.52
C VAL A 398 0.00 -16.97 22.67
N VAL A 399 -1.30 -17.15 22.40
CA VAL A 399 -2.36 -17.23 23.42
C VAL A 399 -2.05 -18.33 24.44
N ALA A 400 -1.66 -19.51 23.97
CA ALA A 400 -1.31 -20.63 24.86
C ALA A 400 -0.10 -20.30 25.75
N GLU A 401 0.91 -19.62 25.21
CA GLU A 401 2.09 -19.21 25.95
C GLU A 401 1.79 -18.11 26.97
N VAL A 402 1.02 -17.08 26.60
CA VAL A 402 0.61 -16.00 27.52
C VAL A 402 -0.17 -16.58 28.70
N ARG A 403 -1.15 -17.47 28.43
CA ARG A 403 -1.90 -18.19 29.46
C ARG A 403 -1.00 -19.03 30.35
N ARG A 404 -0.05 -19.78 29.76
CA ARG A 404 0.90 -20.60 30.51
C ARG A 404 1.68 -19.74 31.51
N GLN A 405 2.22 -18.60 31.07
CA GLN A 405 2.97 -17.73 31.96
C GLN A 405 2.10 -17.16 33.08
N PHE A 406 0.88 -16.70 32.81
CA PHE A 406 -0.01 -16.20 33.87
C PHE A 406 -0.40 -17.29 34.88
N ILE A 407 -0.57 -18.54 34.45
CA ILE A 407 -0.90 -19.66 35.34
C ILE A 407 0.31 -20.11 36.17
N GLU A 408 1.47 -20.30 35.52
CA GLU A 408 2.67 -20.85 36.17
C GLU A 408 3.42 -19.81 37.00
N ARG A 409 3.26 -18.52 36.70
CA ARG A 409 3.99 -17.40 37.30
C ARG A 409 3.00 -16.31 37.77
N PRO A 410 2.20 -16.59 38.82
CA PRO A 410 1.16 -15.67 39.28
C PRO A 410 1.70 -14.31 39.76
N GLY A 411 2.98 -14.24 40.15
CA GLY A 411 3.66 -12.99 40.52
C GLY A 411 3.78 -11.97 39.37
N ILE A 412 3.46 -12.37 38.14
CA ILE A 412 3.35 -11.42 37.02
C ILE A 412 2.18 -10.47 37.25
N MET A 413 1.05 -10.95 37.77
CA MET A 413 -0.18 -10.14 37.89
C MET A 413 -0.11 -9.07 38.97
N ASP A 414 0.74 -9.28 39.99
CA ASP A 414 0.96 -8.36 41.12
C ASP A 414 2.29 -7.57 41.00
N TYR A 415 2.95 -7.63 39.85
CA TYR A 415 4.24 -6.97 39.55
C TYR A 415 5.45 -7.46 40.35
N THR A 416 5.34 -8.56 41.12
CA THR A 416 6.47 -9.13 41.86
C THR A 416 7.44 -9.90 40.96
N GLU A 417 6.98 -10.35 39.80
CA GLU A 417 7.74 -11.11 38.82
C GLU A 417 7.62 -10.52 37.41
N LYS A 418 8.71 -10.49 36.64
CA LYS A 418 8.69 -10.02 35.25
C LYS A 418 8.29 -11.14 34.28
N PRO A 419 7.40 -10.91 33.32
CA PRO A 419 7.09 -11.89 32.27
C PRO A 419 8.30 -12.21 31.39
N ASP A 420 8.29 -13.39 30.78
CA ASP A 420 9.29 -13.78 29.77
C ASP A 420 8.80 -13.36 28.38
N TYR A 421 9.16 -12.14 28.00
CA TYR A 421 8.88 -11.58 26.69
C TYR A 421 9.58 -12.32 25.55
N GLY A 422 10.79 -12.82 25.80
CA GLY A 422 11.64 -13.46 24.80
C GLY A 422 10.99 -14.71 24.22
N ARG A 423 10.20 -15.40 25.02
CA ARG A 423 9.45 -16.59 24.58
C ARG A 423 8.39 -16.26 23.53
N CYS A 424 7.56 -15.24 23.75
CA CYS A 424 6.56 -14.82 22.77
C CYS A 424 7.21 -14.35 21.47
N VAL A 425 8.26 -13.52 21.55
CA VAL A 425 9.06 -13.08 20.39
C VAL A 425 9.61 -14.27 19.59
N ALA A 426 10.17 -15.27 20.27
CA ALA A 426 10.73 -16.46 19.61
C ALA A 426 9.66 -17.29 18.90
N ILE A 427 8.45 -17.41 19.48
CA ILE A 427 7.31 -18.10 18.86
C ILE A 427 6.92 -17.41 17.56
N VAL A 428 6.59 -16.12 17.61
CA VAL A 428 6.13 -15.39 16.41
C VAL A 428 7.22 -15.29 15.35
N ALA A 429 8.50 -15.13 15.73
CA ALA A 429 9.62 -15.09 14.79
C ALA A 429 9.83 -16.43 14.07
N SER A 430 9.84 -17.55 14.81
CA SER A 430 10.01 -18.87 14.20
C SER A 430 8.80 -19.26 13.36
N ALA A 431 7.59 -18.93 13.81
CA ALA A 431 6.36 -19.29 13.13
C ALA A 431 6.20 -18.51 11.82
N SER A 432 6.44 -17.19 11.84
CA SER A 432 6.30 -16.34 10.65
C SER A 432 7.21 -16.78 9.50
N LEU A 433 8.48 -17.12 9.82
CA LEU A 433 9.45 -17.61 8.82
C LEU A 433 9.03 -18.93 8.17
N LYS A 434 8.35 -19.82 8.90
CA LYS A 434 7.88 -21.11 8.37
C LYS A 434 6.58 -20.96 7.61
N GLU A 435 5.65 -20.20 8.19
CA GLU A 435 4.28 -20.07 7.69
C GLU A 435 4.19 -19.19 6.42
N MET A 436 5.13 -18.26 6.21
CA MET A 436 5.17 -17.46 4.97
C MET A 436 5.53 -18.27 3.72
N ILE A 437 6.18 -19.43 3.85
CA ILE A 437 6.70 -20.21 2.71
C ILE A 437 5.56 -20.70 1.83
N LYS A 438 4.51 -21.27 2.43
CA LYS A 438 3.40 -21.87 1.68
C LYS A 438 2.61 -20.85 0.82
N PRO A 439 2.11 -19.72 1.37
CA PRO A 439 1.45 -18.70 0.57
C PRO A 439 2.42 -18.00 -0.40
N GLY A 440 3.68 -17.77 -0.01
CA GLY A 440 4.68 -17.19 -0.92
C GLY A 440 4.98 -18.09 -2.12
N ALA A 441 5.15 -19.40 -1.90
CA ALA A 441 5.36 -20.37 -2.96
C ALA A 441 4.18 -20.45 -3.92
N LEU A 442 2.94 -20.27 -3.44
CA LEU A 442 1.76 -20.22 -4.31
C LEU A 442 1.88 -19.11 -5.34
N ALA A 443 2.22 -17.89 -4.91
CA ALA A 443 2.31 -16.73 -5.80
C ALA A 443 3.42 -16.89 -6.86
N ILE A 444 4.54 -17.53 -6.51
CA ILE A 444 5.70 -17.70 -7.41
C ILE A 444 5.52 -18.88 -8.37
N VAL A 445 5.03 -20.01 -7.86
CA VAL A 445 4.93 -21.24 -8.65
C VAL A 445 3.73 -21.20 -9.60
N SER A 446 2.66 -20.50 -9.26
CA SER A 446 1.43 -20.52 -10.06
C SER A 446 1.62 -19.97 -11.49
N PRO A 447 2.28 -18.81 -11.72
CA PRO A 447 2.54 -18.34 -13.08
C PRO A 447 3.40 -19.31 -13.90
N ILE A 448 4.37 -19.99 -13.27
CA ILE A 448 5.23 -20.98 -13.94
C ILE A 448 4.43 -22.24 -14.29
N ALA A 449 3.61 -22.73 -13.35
CA ALA A 449 2.82 -23.93 -13.53
C ALA A 449 1.72 -23.77 -14.58
N ILE A 450 1.06 -22.60 -14.61
CA ILE A 450 -0.01 -22.29 -15.57
C ILE A 450 0.57 -21.88 -16.93
N GLY A 451 1.66 -21.11 -16.97
CA GLY A 451 2.28 -20.67 -18.22
C GLY A 451 3.19 -21.70 -18.87
N GLY A 452 3.67 -22.68 -18.12
CA GLY A 452 4.50 -23.78 -18.62
C GLY A 452 3.72 -25.01 -19.10
N SER A 453 2.41 -25.07 -18.82
CA SER A 453 1.46 -26.05 -19.35
C SER A 453 0.80 -25.54 -20.62
#